data_AF-A0A6B1XES4-F1
#
_entry.id   AF-A0A6B1XES4-F1
#
_cell.length_a   1.000
_cell.length_b   1.000
_cell.length_c   1.000
_cell.angle_alpha   90.00
_cell.angle_beta   90.00
_cell.angle_gamma   90.00
#
_symmetry.space_group_name_H-M   'P 1'
#
loop_
_entity.id
_entity.type
_entity.pdbx_description
1 polymer ?
#
loop_
_entity_poly.entity_id
_entity_poly.type
_entity_poly.pdbx_seq_one_letter_code
_entity_poly.pdbx_strand_id
1 'polypeptide(L)'
;MPESTEEIKKMEARVAKLDEQQKQLKAKKRALRNRLSQQARKARTKRLIEKGALLEKLLDDHGDQIKTEQRLQQLLSTEKRYQELKQFTSTLKYQDQSTVFQHFVKDFQKY
;
A
#
# COMPACT_ATOMS: atom_id res chain seq x y z
N MET A 1 33.91 21.73 -55.97
CA MET A 1 33.06 20.56 -55.71
C MET A 1 31.80 21.02 -54.95
N PRO A 2 30.71 21.38 -55.66
CA PRO A 2 29.45 21.83 -55.06
C PRO A 2 28.54 20.70 -54.53
N GLU A 3 28.80 19.45 -54.94
CA GLU A 3 27.99 18.28 -54.57
C GLU A 3 28.14 17.90 -53.09
N SER A 4 29.31 18.07 -52.49
CA SER A 4 29.55 17.77 -51.07
C SER A 4 28.78 18.70 -50.12
N THR A 5 28.57 19.95 -50.52
CA THR A 5 27.86 20.96 -49.70
C THR A 5 26.36 20.70 -49.63
N GLU A 6 25.75 20.18 -50.70
CA GLU A 6 24.33 19.82 -50.72
C GLU A 6 24.05 18.50 -49.98
N GLU A 7 24.98 17.54 -50.00
CA GLU A 7 24.89 16.34 -49.16
C GLU A 7 24.97 16.68 -47.67
N ILE A 8 25.85 17.60 -47.27
CA ILE A 8 25.95 18.07 -45.88
C ILE A 8 24.63 18.70 -45.43
N LYS A 9 24.02 19.59 -46.21
CA LYS A 9 22.71 20.19 -45.89
C LYS A 9 21.60 19.13 -45.75
N LYS A 10 21.59 18.12 -46.61
CA LYS A 10 20.62 17.00 -46.50
C LYS A 10 20.84 16.20 -45.22
N MET A 11 22.08 15.96 -44.82
CA MET A 11 22.41 15.30 -43.56
C MET A 11 21.98 16.14 -42.35
N GLU A 12 22.25 17.45 -42.34
CA GLU A 12 21.83 18.38 -41.29
C GLU A 12 20.30 18.42 -41.13
N ALA A 13 19.56 18.49 -42.24
CA ALA A 13 18.10 18.45 -42.21
C ALA A 13 17.57 17.12 -41.63
N ARG A 14 18.28 16.02 -41.88
CA ARG A 14 17.93 14.70 -41.34
C ARG A 14 18.21 14.61 -39.84
N VAL A 15 19.31 15.21 -39.37
CA VAL A 15 19.62 15.36 -37.94
C VAL A 15 18.55 16.20 -37.23
N ALA A 16 18.20 17.37 -37.77
CA ALA A 16 17.17 18.23 -37.20
C ALA A 16 15.80 17.52 -37.09
N LYS A 17 15.46 16.71 -38.10
CA LYS A 17 14.24 15.89 -38.06
C LYS A 17 14.29 14.82 -36.97
N LEU A 18 15.45 14.19 -36.77
CA LEU A 18 15.66 13.21 -35.69
C LEU A 18 15.57 13.86 -34.31
N ASP A 19 16.11 15.07 -34.14
CA ASP A 19 16.03 15.82 -32.88
C ASP A 19 14.59 16.19 -32.52
N GLU A 20 13.80 16.64 -33.50
CA GLU A 20 12.39 16.92 -33.29
C GLU A 20 11.61 15.64 -32.93
N GLN A 21 11.91 14.51 -33.59
CA GLN A 21 11.32 13.22 -33.22
C GLN A 21 11.71 12.79 -31.79
N GLN A 22 12.97 12.98 -31.38
CA GLN A 22 13.40 12.70 -30.01
C GLN A 22 12.65 13.56 -29.00
N LYS A 23 12.47 14.86 -29.28
CA LYS A 23 11.71 15.78 -28.43
C LYS A 23 10.26 15.33 -28.26
N GLN A 24 9.61 14.93 -29.34
CA GLN A 24 8.25 14.39 -29.31
C GLN A 24 8.16 13.08 -28.53
N LEU A 25 9.09 12.16 -28.73
CA LEU A 25 9.14 10.89 -28.00
C LEU A 25 9.37 11.12 -26.49
N LYS A 26 10.23 12.07 -26.12
CA LYS A 26 10.46 12.46 -24.72
C LYS A 26 9.19 13.03 -24.09
N ALA A 27 8.45 13.87 -24.82
CA ALA A 27 7.16 14.41 -24.36
C ALA A 27 6.12 13.29 -24.17
N LYS A 28 5.98 12.38 -25.14
CA LYS A 28 5.09 11.20 -25.04
C LYS A 28 5.44 10.31 -23.85
N LYS A 29 6.73 10.03 -23.65
CA LYS A 29 7.24 9.25 -22.50
C LYS A 29 6.87 9.90 -21.16
N ARG A 30 7.02 11.23 -21.05
CA ARG A 30 6.61 11.97 -19.85
C ARG A 30 5.10 11.89 -19.62
N ALA A 31 4.30 12.07 -20.67
CA ALA A 31 2.84 11.97 -20.58
C ALA A 31 2.38 10.58 -20.13
N LEU A 32 2.97 9.51 -20.68
CA LEU A 32 2.66 8.13 -20.28
C LEU A 32 3.03 7.84 -18.82
N ARG A 33 4.20 8.30 -18.37
CA ARG A 33 4.60 8.18 -16.96
C ARG A 33 3.64 8.90 -16.02
N ASN A 34 3.20 10.09 -16.40
CA ASN A 34 2.21 10.85 -15.63
C ASN A 34 0.88 10.11 -15.55
N ARG A 35 0.41 9.52 -16.65
CA ARG A 35 -0.81 8.70 -16.67
C ARG A 35 -0.70 7.48 -15.76
N LEU A 36 0.42 6.75 -15.81
CA LEU A 36 0.67 5.61 -14.92
C LEU A 36 0.65 6.04 -13.45
N SER A 37 1.33 7.14 -13.11
CA SER A 37 1.32 7.69 -11.75
C SER A 37 -0.09 8.08 -11.30
N GLN A 38 -0.87 8.72 -12.17
CA GLN A 38 -2.26 9.09 -11.87
C GLN A 38 -3.15 7.86 -11.67
N GLN A 39 -3.01 6.82 -12.49
CA GLN A 39 -3.75 5.58 -12.34
C GLN A 39 -3.44 4.90 -11.00
N ALA A 40 -2.16 4.83 -10.62
CA ALA A 40 -1.74 4.30 -9.33
C ALA A 40 -2.32 5.12 -8.16
N ARG A 41 -2.31 6.46 -8.26
CA ARG A 41 -2.94 7.34 -7.25
C ARG A 41 -4.44 7.09 -7.14
N LYS A 42 -5.16 7.01 -8.26
CA LYS A 42 -6.61 6.72 -8.29
C LYS A 42 -6.93 5.38 -7.64
N ALA A 43 -6.16 4.34 -7.97
CA ALA A 43 -6.32 3.01 -7.37
C ALA A 43 -6.05 3.02 -5.86
N ARG A 44 -5.01 3.73 -5.42
CA ARG A 44 -4.70 3.93 -3.99
C ARG A 44 -5.83 4.66 -3.27
N THR A 45 -6.32 5.77 -3.82
CA THR A 45 -7.42 6.55 -3.23
C THR A 45 -8.70 5.73 -3.11
N LYS A 46 -9.08 4.98 -4.17
CA LYS A 46 -10.22 4.07 -4.13
C LYS A 46 -10.10 3.06 -2.97
N ARG A 47 -8.95 2.40 -2.85
CA ARG A 47 -8.68 1.44 -1.78
C ARG A 47 -8.76 2.07 -0.39
N LEU A 48 -8.26 3.30 -0.22
CA LEU A 48 -8.32 4.01 1.07
C LEU A 48 -9.75 4.35 1.46
N ILE A 49 -10.58 4.79 0.51
CA ILE A 49 -12.00 5.06 0.74
C ILE A 49 -12.75 3.78 1.13
N GLU A 50 -12.54 2.69 0.39
CA GLU A 50 -13.16 1.40 0.70
C GLU A 50 -12.80 0.91 2.11
N LYS A 51 -11.52 1.04 2.49
CA LYS A 51 -11.06 0.71 3.85
C LYS A 51 -11.65 1.63 4.91
N GLY A 52 -11.75 2.93 4.64
CA GLY A 52 -12.36 3.91 5.53
C GLY A 52 -13.83 3.60 5.79
N ALA A 53 -14.60 3.33 4.73
CA ALA A 53 -16.02 2.97 4.83
C ALA A 53 -16.26 1.69 5.65
N LEU A 54 -15.38 0.69 5.52
CA LEU A 54 -15.44 -0.52 6.35
C LEU A 54 -15.16 -0.21 7.82
N LEU A 55 -14.20 0.67 8.11
CA LEU A 55 -13.86 1.07 9.47
C LEU A 55 -15.01 1.85 10.12
N GLU A 56 -15.56 2.84 9.42
CA GLU A 56 -16.71 3.64 9.89
C GLU A 56 -17.91 2.73 10.22
N LYS A 57 -18.21 1.74 9.36
CA LYS A 57 -19.28 0.77 9.62
C LYS A 57 -19.02 -0.10 10.85
N LEU A 58 -17.76 -0.46 11.10
CA LEU A 58 -17.39 -1.31 12.24
C LEU A 58 -17.41 -0.55 13.57
N LEU A 59 -17.01 0.72 13.54
CA LEU A 59 -16.87 1.55 14.73
C LEU A 59 -18.12 2.37 15.05
N ASP A 60 -19.01 2.54 14.08
CA ASP A 60 -20.22 3.39 14.17
C ASP A 60 -19.90 4.81 14.65
N ASP A 61 -18.73 5.33 14.24
CA ASP A 61 -18.18 6.61 14.67
C ASP A 61 -18.42 7.73 13.66
N HIS A 62 -19.07 7.42 12.53
CA HIS A 62 -19.38 8.33 11.42
C HIS A 62 -18.17 9.17 10.94
N GLY A 63 -16.95 8.64 11.05
CA GLY A 63 -15.73 9.34 10.63
C GLY A 63 -15.18 10.35 11.65
N ASP A 64 -15.59 10.28 12.91
CA ASP A 64 -14.96 11.05 14.01
C ASP A 64 -13.55 10.54 14.28
N GLN A 65 -12.57 11.21 13.68
CA GLN A 65 -11.16 10.81 13.70
C GLN A 65 -10.59 10.61 15.10
N ILE A 66 -10.99 11.43 16.08
CA ILE A 66 -10.49 11.33 17.46
C ILE A 66 -11.03 10.05 18.11
N LYS A 67 -12.33 9.78 17.95
CA LYS A 67 -12.94 8.55 18.46
C LYS A 67 -12.37 7.30 17.77
N THR A 68 -12.21 7.35 16.45
CA THR A 68 -11.56 6.28 15.68
C THR A 68 -10.18 5.97 16.25
N GLU A 69 -9.33 6.99 16.44
CA GLU A 69 -7.98 6.82 16.94
C GLU A 69 -7.96 6.22 18.35
N GLN A 70 -8.79 6.74 19.26
CA GLN A 70 -8.93 6.20 20.61
C GLN A 70 -9.34 4.72 20.60
N ARG A 71 -10.31 4.35 19.75
CA ARG A 71 -10.79 2.97 19.61
C ARG A 71 -9.71 2.05 19.05
N LEU A 72 -8.94 2.50 18.07
CA LEU A 72 -7.81 1.75 17.53
C LEU A 72 -6.71 1.53 18.59
N GLN A 73 -6.41 2.54 19.41
CA GLN A 73 -5.47 2.39 20.53
C GLN A 73 -5.97 1.39 21.57
N GLN A 74 -7.27 1.41 21.90
CA GLN A 74 -7.88 0.43 22.81
C GLN A 74 -7.76 -1.00 22.26
N LEU A 75 -8.07 -1.22 20.98
CA LEU A 75 -7.92 -2.52 20.32
C LEU A 75 -6.47 -3.00 20.35
N LEU A 76 -5.52 -2.11 20.03
CA LEU A 76 -4.09 -2.44 20.06
C LEU A 76 -3.61 -2.80 21.47
N SER A 77 -4.08 -2.08 22.49
CA SER A 77 -3.75 -2.38 23.89
C SER A 77 -4.34 -3.72 24.35
N THR A 78 -5.54 -4.05 23.87
CA THR A 78 -6.22 -5.31 24.19
C THR A 78 -5.49 -6.48 23.53
N GLU A 79 -5.09 -6.34 22.27
CA GLU A 79 -4.30 -7.34 21.56
C GLU A 79 -2.95 -7.59 22.26
N LYS A 80 -2.24 -6.53 22.64
CA LYS A 80 -0.98 -6.66 23.41
C LYS A 80 -1.19 -7.44 24.70
N ARG A 81 -2.20 -7.08 25.49
CA ARG A 81 -2.54 -7.75 26.75
C ARG A 81 -2.88 -9.22 26.53
N TYR A 82 -3.64 -9.53 25.48
CA TYR A 82 -3.95 -10.90 25.09
C TYR A 82 -2.67 -11.69 24.77
N GLN A 83 -1.73 -11.12 24.01
CA GLN A 83 -0.46 -11.79 23.69
C GLN A 83 0.40 -12.01 24.94
N GLU A 84 0.50 -11.03 25.84
CA GLU A 84 1.21 -11.17 27.12
C GLU A 84 0.60 -12.28 27.98
N LEU A 85 -0.74 -12.30 28.11
CA LEU A 85 -1.44 -13.34 28.86
C LEU A 85 -1.25 -14.71 28.23
N LYS A 86 -1.33 -14.80 26.90
CA LYS A 86 -1.10 -16.04 26.15
C LYS A 86 0.31 -16.56 26.37
N GLN A 87 1.32 -15.70 26.35
CA GLN A 87 2.71 -16.07 26.62
C GLN A 87 2.86 -16.58 28.06
N PHE A 88 2.36 -15.84 29.04
CA PHE A 88 2.42 -16.21 30.46
C PHE A 88 1.72 -17.54 30.74
N THR A 89 0.49 -17.71 30.26
CA THR A 89 -0.28 -18.95 30.47
C THR A 89 0.30 -20.15 29.71
N SER A 90 1.16 -19.92 28.72
CA SER A 90 1.90 -20.98 28.04
C SER A 90 3.14 -21.45 28.81
N THR A 91 3.62 -20.71 29.81
CA THR A 91 4.76 -21.14 30.66
C THR A 91 4.31 -21.95 31.86
N LEU A 92 3.09 -21.74 32.34
CA LEU A 92 2.51 -22.48 33.46
C LEU A 92 2.02 -23.85 33.01
N LYS A 93 2.51 -24.91 33.67
CA LYS A 93 2.19 -26.31 33.36
C LYS A 93 1.44 -27.00 34.50
N TYR A 94 0.52 -27.87 34.13
CA TYR A 94 -0.10 -28.84 35.04
C TYR A 94 0.79 -30.07 35.23
N GLN A 95 0.38 -30.98 36.12
CA GLN A 95 1.09 -32.23 36.41
C GLN A 95 1.25 -33.13 35.16
N ASP A 96 0.32 -33.05 34.21
CA ASP A 96 0.32 -33.78 32.95
C ASP A 96 1.19 -33.11 31.85
N GLN A 97 1.99 -32.10 32.21
CA GLN A 97 2.84 -31.29 31.31
C GLN A 97 2.10 -30.38 30.32
N SER A 98 0.76 -30.41 30.28
CA SER A 98 -0.03 -29.49 29.48
C SER A 98 0.01 -28.08 30.07
N THR A 99 -0.16 -27.06 29.22
CA THR A 99 -0.13 -25.67 29.67
C THR A 99 -1.50 -25.15 30.07
N VAL A 100 -1.53 -24.13 30.95
CA VAL A 100 -2.76 -23.42 31.30
C VAL A 100 -3.48 -22.88 30.06
N PHE A 101 -2.73 -22.37 29.09
CA PHE A 101 -3.30 -21.91 27.82
C PHE A 101 -3.99 -23.03 27.02
N GLN A 102 -3.42 -24.24 27.00
CA GLN A 102 -4.01 -25.38 26.25
C GLN A 102 -5.35 -25.81 26.84
N HIS A 103 -5.48 -25.86 28.16
CA HIS A 103 -6.75 -26.15 28.82
C HIS A 103 -7.78 -25.05 28.58
N PHE A 104 -7.37 -23.79 28.68
CA PHE A 104 -8.24 -22.65 28.36
C PHE A 104 -8.84 -22.76 26.95
N VAL A 105 -8.00 -23.02 25.92
CA VAL A 105 -8.49 -23.16 24.53
C VAL A 105 -9.46 -24.34 24.39
N LYS A 106 -9.16 -25.47 25.04
CA LYS A 106 -10.00 -26.68 24.99
C LYS A 106 -11.38 -26.45 25.59
N ASP A 107 -11.48 -25.68 26.67
CA ASP A 107 -12.77 -25.35 27.29
C ASP A 107 -13.53 -24.27 26.52
N PHE A 108 -12.82 -23.33 25.89
CA PHE A 108 -13.44 -22.31 25.05
C PHE A 108 -14.04 -22.87 23.76
N GLN A 109 -13.43 -23.90 23.16
CA GLN A 109 -13.93 -24.57 21.95
C GLN A 109 -15.21 -25.39 22.14
N LYS A 110 -15.68 -25.57 23.38
CA LYS A 110 -16.94 -26.27 23.69
C LYS A 110 -18.18 -25.39 23.57
N TYR A 111 -18.01 -24.08 23.36
CA TYR A 111 -19.05 -23.07 23.20
C TYR A 111 -18.94 -22.40 21.82
#